data_AF-A0A3M1I3C9-F1
#
_entry.id   AF-A0A3M1I3C9-F1
#
_cell.length_a   1.000
_cell.length_b   1.000
_cell.length_c   1.000
_cell.angle_alpha   90.00
_cell.angle_beta   90.00
_cell.angle_gamma   90.00
#
_symmetry.space_group_name_H-M   'P 1'
#
loop_
_entity.id
_entity.type
_entity.pdbx_description
1 polymer ?
#
loop_
_entity_poly.entity_id
_entity_poly.type
_entity_poly.pdbx_seq_one_letter_code
_entity_poly.pdbx_strand_id
1 'polypeptide(L)'
;AIADAGATIVSGSQAHFPQAMEIYHGTFIHYGLGNLFFDQMDIPEWGTRREFLDRHVFYDGRYIGTELLTAMLEDYARPRPMTPDERESLLTTIFGVSDWTYALP
;
A
#
# COMPACT_ATOMS: atom_id res chain seq x y z
N ALA A 1 10.59 -13.61 6.38
CA ALA A 1 11.96 -13.66 5.80
C ALA A 1 12.67 -12.31 5.84
N ILE A 2 12.27 -11.30 5.04
CA ILE A 2 12.94 -9.98 5.06
C ILE A 2 12.66 -9.21 6.37
N ALA A 3 11.44 -9.29 6.90
CA ALA A 3 11.13 -8.74 8.22
C ALA A 3 12.00 -9.39 9.32
N ASP A 4 12.08 -10.73 9.36
CA ASP A 4 12.94 -11.45 10.32
C ASP A 4 14.45 -11.14 10.17
N ALA A 5 14.87 -10.69 8.98
CA ALA A 5 16.25 -10.28 8.72
C ALA A 5 16.59 -8.86 9.23
N GLY A 6 15.65 -8.19 9.91
CA GLY A 6 15.86 -6.89 10.55
C GLY A 6 15.41 -5.68 9.71
N ALA A 7 14.57 -5.88 8.70
CA ALA A 7 14.00 -4.78 7.95
C ALA A 7 13.05 -3.95 8.82
N THR A 8 13.24 -2.63 8.83
CA THR A 8 12.35 -1.68 9.52
C THR A 8 10.96 -1.63 8.88
N ILE A 9 10.90 -1.81 7.55
CA ILE A 9 9.70 -1.77 6.73
C ILE A 9 9.90 -2.74 5.56
N VAL A 10 8.84 -3.42 5.12
CA VAL A 10 8.83 -4.21 3.89
C VAL A 10 7.79 -3.64 2.93
N SER A 11 8.23 -3.19 1.76
CA SER A 11 7.36 -2.66 0.71
C SER A 11 7.47 -3.54 -0.54
N GLY A 12 6.36 -4.19 -0.89
CA GLY A 12 6.24 -4.96 -2.12
C GLY A 12 6.04 -4.04 -3.31
N SER A 13 6.75 -4.33 -4.40
CA SER A 13 6.71 -3.56 -5.65
C SER A 13 6.22 -4.42 -6.81
N GLN A 14 5.92 -3.78 -7.95
CA GLN A 14 5.47 -4.43 -9.20
C GLN A 14 4.11 -5.16 -9.11
N ALA A 15 3.32 -4.89 -8.08
CA ALA A 15 1.92 -5.32 -8.09
C ALA A 15 1.11 -4.41 -9.03
N HIS A 16 0.19 -4.99 -9.80
CA HIS A 16 -0.78 -4.19 -10.60
C HIS A 16 -2.09 -3.93 -9.84
N PHE A 17 -2.23 -4.50 -8.65
CA PHE A 17 -3.35 -4.30 -7.75
C PHE A 17 -2.84 -3.97 -6.36
N PRO A 18 -3.49 -3.06 -5.62
CA PRO A 18 -3.20 -2.87 -4.21
C PRO A 18 -3.42 -4.18 -3.46
N GLN A 19 -2.46 -4.55 -2.62
CA GLN A 19 -2.49 -5.80 -1.87
C GLN A 19 -2.63 -5.55 -0.37
N ALA A 20 -2.88 -6.63 0.36
CA ALA A 20 -3.01 -6.61 1.81
C ALA A 20 -1.75 -6.05 2.50
N MET A 21 -1.92 -5.73 3.76
CA MET A 21 -0.88 -5.27 4.67
C MET A 21 -0.84 -6.16 5.91
N GLU A 22 0.27 -6.11 6.62
CA GLU A 22 0.45 -6.84 7.87
C GLU A 22 1.39 -6.08 8.82
N ILE A 23 1.17 -6.23 10.12
CA ILE A 23 2.16 -5.88 11.14
C ILE A 23 2.73 -7.18 11.70
N TYR A 24 3.89 -7.58 11.18
CA TYR A 24 4.55 -8.82 11.56
C TYR A 24 5.75 -8.53 12.45
N HIS A 25 5.73 -9.03 13.70
CA HIS A 25 6.78 -8.79 14.71
C HIS A 25 7.18 -7.31 14.86
N GLY A 26 6.21 -6.39 14.72
CA GLY A 26 6.45 -4.95 14.80
C GLY A 26 6.99 -4.29 13.52
N THR A 27 7.25 -5.06 12.46
CA THR A 27 7.58 -4.56 11.14
C THR A 27 6.32 -4.38 10.30
N PHE A 28 6.13 -3.18 9.74
CA PHE A 28 5.06 -2.94 8.77
C PHE A 28 5.42 -3.57 7.42
N ILE A 29 4.50 -4.37 6.89
CA ILE A 29 4.59 -5.02 5.59
C ILE A 29 3.41 -4.56 4.74
N HIS A 30 3.69 -4.04 3.54
CA HIS A 30 2.67 -3.81 2.52
C HIS A 30 3.03 -4.64 1.30
N TYR A 31 2.19 -5.63 0.96
CA TYR A 31 2.56 -6.65 -0.02
C TYR A 31 2.61 -6.14 -1.47
N GLY A 32 1.96 -5.02 -1.77
CA GLY A 32 1.97 -4.44 -3.10
C GLY A 32 1.21 -3.13 -3.17
N LEU A 33 1.88 -2.08 -3.63
CA LEU A 33 1.32 -0.72 -3.71
C LEU A 33 0.23 -0.55 -4.78
N GLY A 34 0.01 -1.55 -5.65
CA GLY A 34 -0.79 -1.39 -6.85
C GLY A 34 -0.01 -0.70 -7.97
N ASN A 35 -0.73 -0.21 -8.97
CA ASN A 35 -0.17 0.12 -10.28
C ASN A 35 0.56 1.46 -10.34
N LEU A 36 1.64 1.61 -9.57
CA LEU A 36 2.35 2.88 -9.41
C LEU A 36 3.08 3.36 -10.68
N PHE A 37 3.35 2.47 -11.65
CA PHE A 37 4.26 2.75 -12.76
C PHE A 37 3.74 2.42 -14.16
N PHE A 38 2.66 1.64 -14.30
CA PHE A 38 2.22 1.16 -15.61
C PHE A 38 0.94 1.84 -16.08
N ASP A 39 0.71 1.79 -17.38
CA ASP A 39 -0.34 2.52 -18.11
C ASP A 39 -1.69 1.78 -18.17
N GLN A 40 -1.93 0.83 -17.27
CA GLN A 40 -3.12 -0.02 -17.33
C GLN A 40 -4.39 0.68 -16.84
N MET A 41 -5.30 0.93 -17.78
CA MET A 41 -6.56 1.64 -17.56
C MET A 41 -7.76 0.68 -17.37
N ASP A 42 -7.67 -0.22 -16.38
CA ASP A 42 -8.69 -1.23 -16.06
C ASP A 42 -9.05 -2.17 -17.22
N ILE A 43 -8.06 -2.47 -18.08
CA ILE A 43 -8.19 -3.39 -19.22
C ILE A 43 -6.99 -4.36 -19.22
N PRO A 44 -7.22 -5.68 -19.33
CA PRO A 44 -8.52 -6.35 -19.37
C PRO A 44 -9.21 -6.46 -18.00
N GLU A 45 -8.50 -6.14 -16.92
CA GLU A 45 -8.97 -6.38 -15.54
C GLU A 45 -9.31 -5.10 -14.80
N TRP A 46 -10.44 -5.11 -14.09
CA TRP A 46 -10.92 -3.94 -13.36
C TRP A 46 -10.20 -3.74 -12.02
N GLY A 47 -9.72 -2.52 -11.78
CA GLY A 47 -9.08 -2.10 -10.54
C GLY A 47 -7.56 -2.00 -10.63
N THR A 48 -6.96 -2.15 -11.82
CA THR A 48 -5.53 -1.93 -12.07
C THR A 48 -5.15 -0.47 -12.02
N ARG A 49 -6.10 0.47 -11.93
CA ARG A 49 -5.80 1.90 -11.80
C ARG A 49 -5.56 2.35 -10.36
N ARG A 50 -5.76 1.47 -9.37
CA ARG A 50 -5.69 1.84 -7.95
C ARG A 50 -4.27 1.72 -7.43
N GLU A 51 -3.85 2.73 -6.68
CA GLU A 51 -2.48 2.87 -6.21
C GLU A 51 -2.42 3.38 -4.77
N PHE A 52 -1.37 2.96 -4.07
CA PHE A 52 -0.88 3.56 -2.85
C PHE A 52 0.43 4.31 -3.09
N LEU A 53 0.58 5.43 -2.40
CA LEU A 53 1.84 6.14 -2.24
C LEU A 53 2.17 6.16 -0.75
N ASP A 54 2.87 5.13 -0.30
CA ASP A 54 3.21 5.00 1.11
C ASP A 54 4.27 6.03 1.50
N ARG A 55 3.89 6.93 2.42
CA ARG A 55 4.81 7.91 3.01
C ARG A 55 5.31 7.38 4.34
N HIS A 56 6.53 6.82 4.32
CA HIS A 56 7.23 6.38 5.53
C HIS A 56 7.88 7.56 6.24
N VAL A 57 7.62 7.73 7.53
CA VAL A 57 8.13 8.84 8.32
C VAL A 57 9.19 8.35 9.30
N PHE A 58 10.35 9.00 9.27
CA PHE A 58 11.46 8.77 10.20
C PHE A 58 11.74 10.06 10.97
N TYR A 59 11.98 9.94 12.27
CA TYR A 59 12.35 11.05 13.14
C TYR A 59 13.43 10.58 14.12
N ASP A 60 14.52 11.35 14.24
CA ASP A 60 15.66 11.04 15.12
C ASP A 60 16.19 9.60 14.96
N GLY A 61 16.35 9.17 13.69
CA GLY A 61 16.82 7.82 13.34
C GLY A 61 15.82 6.70 13.63
N ARG A 62 14.60 7.01 14.08
CA ARG A 62 13.55 6.03 14.38
C ARG A 62 12.42 6.10 13.38
N TYR A 63 11.93 4.95 12.95
CA TYR A 63 10.71 4.86 12.16
C TYR A 63 9.50 5.09 13.05
N ILE A 64 8.63 6.03 12.68
CA ILE A 64 7.47 6.41 13.50
C ILE A 64 6.14 6.00 12.88
N GLY A 65 6.10 5.68 11.58
CA GLY A 65 4.90 5.15 10.95
C GLY A 65 4.82 5.40 9.45
N THR A 66 3.78 4.85 8.84
CA THR A 66 3.42 5.05 7.44
C THR A 66 2.11 5.80 7.35
N GLU A 67 2.07 6.78 6.46
CA GLU A 67 0.84 7.35 5.97
C GLU A 67 0.50 6.75 4.61
N LEU A 68 -0.70 6.19 4.50
CA LEU A 68 -1.20 5.56 3.29
C LEU A 68 -1.86 6.63 2.41
N LEU A 69 -1.15 7.23 1.46
CA LEU A 69 -1.76 8.07 0.45
C LEU A 69 -2.32 7.18 -0.67
N THR A 70 -3.43 7.58 -1.28
CA THR A 70 -4.10 6.79 -2.32
C THR A 70 -4.27 7.60 -3.58
N ALA A 71 -4.00 6.99 -4.73
CA ALA A 71 -4.17 7.61 -6.04
C ALA A 71 -4.95 6.71 -6.99
N MET A 72 -5.63 7.36 -7.94
CA MET A 72 -6.23 6.73 -9.10
C MET A 72 -5.40 7.11 -10.32
N LEU A 73 -4.94 6.12 -11.08
CA LEU A 73 -4.27 6.32 -12.35
C LEU A 73 -5.23 6.90 -13.37
N GLU A 74 -4.83 7.98 -14.02
CA GLU A 74 -5.51 8.56 -15.16
C GLU A 74 -4.53 8.76 -16.31
N ASP A 75 -5.05 9.03 -17.50
CA ASP A 75 -4.26 9.42 -18.67
C ASP A 75 -3.02 8.54 -18.92
N TYR A 76 -3.11 7.22 -18.68
CA TYR A 76 -2.05 6.22 -18.95
C TYR A 76 -0.72 6.41 -18.20
N ALA A 77 -0.57 7.38 -17.29
CA ALA A 77 0.62 7.55 -16.44
C ALA A 77 0.47 8.69 -15.43
N ARG A 78 -0.75 9.12 -15.13
CA ARG A 78 -1.03 10.33 -14.36
C ARG A 78 -1.80 9.99 -13.09
N PRO A 79 -1.12 9.62 -12.00
CA PRO A 79 -1.80 9.42 -10.73
C PRO A 79 -2.37 10.75 -10.24
N ARG A 80 -3.66 10.74 -9.88
CA ARG A 80 -4.29 11.81 -9.11
C ARG A 80 -4.65 11.30 -7.72
N PRO A 81 -4.63 12.15 -6.68
CA PRO A 81 -5.22 11.78 -5.41
C PRO A 81 -6.64 11.26 -5.61
N MET A 82 -6.97 10.16 -4.92
CA MET A 82 -8.34 9.67 -4.89
C MET A 82 -9.27 10.70 -4.24
N THR A 83 -10.52 10.72 -4.68
CA THR A 83 -11.59 11.41 -3.93
C THR A 83 -11.80 10.73 -2.57
N PRO A 84 -12.47 11.38 -1.61
CA PRO A 84 -12.78 10.76 -0.32
C PRO A 84 -13.48 9.39 -0.46
N ASP A 85 -14.47 9.28 -1.35
CA ASP A 85 -15.25 8.05 -1.55
C ASP A 85 -14.42 6.94 -2.20
N GLU A 86 -13.60 7.27 -3.21
CA GLU A 86 -12.68 6.31 -3.84
C GLU A 86 -11.67 5.77 -2.82
N ARG A 87 -11.13 6.67 -1.99
CA ARG A 87 -10.19 6.33 -0.93
C ARG A 87 -10.84 5.44 0.13
N GLU A 88 -12.04 5.79 0.60
CA GLU A 88 -12.78 5.00 1.58
C GLU A 88 -13.06 3.59 1.06
N SER A 89 -13.49 3.48 -0.21
CA SER A 89 -13.74 2.19 -0.85
C SER A 89 -12.48 1.32 -0.93
N LEU A 90 -11.35 1.90 -1.35
CA LEU A 90 -10.08 1.18 -1.42
C LEU A 90 -9.62 0.74 -0.02
N LEU A 91 -9.59 1.67 0.95
CA LEU A 91 -9.12 1.38 2.31
C LEU A 91 -10.00 0.36 3.02
N THR A 92 -11.32 0.43 2.87
CA THR A 92 -12.26 -0.56 3.43
C THR A 92 -11.94 -1.95 2.90
N THR A 93 -11.70 -2.07 1.60
CA THR A 93 -11.36 -3.34 0.96
C THR A 93 -10.03 -3.89 1.48
N ILE A 94 -8.98 -3.06 1.44
CA ILE A 94 -7.63 -3.50 1.81
C ILE A 94 -7.54 -3.81 3.29
N PHE A 95 -8.10 -2.95 4.16
CA PHE A 95 -8.08 -3.20 5.60
C PHE A 95 -8.88 -4.44 5.99
N GLY A 96 -9.94 -4.77 5.25
CA GLY A 96 -10.72 -6.00 5.46
C GLY A 96 -10.00 -7.29 5.10
N VAL A 97 -8.93 -7.23 4.29
CA VAL A 97 -8.11 -8.39 3.90
C VAL A 97 -6.69 -8.37 4.48
N SER A 98 -6.33 -7.30 5.19
CA SER A 98 -5.06 -7.14 5.89
C SER A 98 -5.06 -7.84 7.25
N ASP A 99 -3.89 -8.27 7.71
CA ASP A 99 -3.70 -8.80 9.06
C ASP A 99 -3.22 -7.72 10.02
N TRP A 100 -4.12 -7.31 10.92
CA TRP A 100 -3.85 -6.32 11.96
C TRP A 100 -3.59 -6.96 13.33
N THR A 101 -3.54 -8.29 13.38
CA THR A 101 -3.35 -9.03 14.62
C THR A 101 -1.96 -8.73 15.13
N TYR A 102 -1.90 -7.80 16.08
CA TYR A 102 -0.75 -7.72 16.96
C TYR A 102 -0.64 -9.08 17.66
N ALA A 103 0.47 -9.78 17.43
CA ALA A 103 1.03 -10.65 18.44
C ALA A 103 1.26 -9.76 19.66
N LEU A 104 0.27 -9.69 20.55
CA LEU A 104 0.47 -9.20 21.90
C LEU A 104 1.65 -9.99 22.49
N PRO A 105 2.54 -9.35 23.27
CA PRO A 105 3.60 -10.07 23.97
C PRO A 105 3.05 -11.20 24.84
#